data_AF-A0A7J8MFY3-F1
#
_entry.id   AF-A0A7J8MFY3-F1
#
_cell.length_a   1.000
_cell.length_b   1.000
_cell.length_c   1.000
_cell.angle_alpha   90.00
_cell.angle_beta   90.00
_cell.angle_gamma   90.00
#
_symmetry.space_group_name_H-M   'P 1'
#
loop_
_entity.id
_entity.type
_entity.pdbx_description
1 polymer ?
#
loop_
_entity_poly.entity_id
_entity_poly.type
_entity_poly.pdbx_seq_one_letter_code
_entity_poly.pdbx_strand_id
1 'polypeptide(L)' 'MMRFLPCYQVVESMRQGMEPELAAKDAISRIARKFPDFMGAVVAINKDGVHAGACHGWTFQYSVRSPDMDDVKVFTVLP' A
#
# COMPACT_ATOMS: atom_id res chain seq x y z
N MET A 1 -2.68 13.28 1.67
CA MET A 1 -1.72 12.58 0.79
C MET A 1 -0.43 13.38 0.55
N MET A 2 -0.41 14.47 -0.23
CA MET A 2 0.86 15.12 -0.66
C MET A 2 1.81 15.60 0.45
N ARG A 3 1.29 15.97 1.63
CA ARG A 3 2.11 16.44 2.77
C ARG A 3 2.93 15.36 3.47
N PHE A 4 2.73 14.09 3.13
CA PHE A 4 3.30 12.94 3.84
C PHE A 4 4.23 12.07 2.99
N LEU A 5 4.34 12.35 1.69
CA LEU A 5 5.13 11.56 0.73
C LEU A 5 4.94 10.03 0.94
N PRO A 6 3.70 9.52 0.95
CA PRO A 6 3.42 8.16 1.40
C PRO A 6 4.16 7.10 0.57
N CYS A 7 4.25 7.27 -0.75
CA CYS A 7 4.99 6.33 -1.59
C CYS A 7 6.49 6.32 -1.28
N TYR A 8 7.08 7.48 -1.01
CA TYR A 8 8.48 7.57 -0.57
C TYR A 8 8.67 6.83 0.76
N GLN A 9 7.82 7.09 1.75
CA GLN A 9 7.92 6.42 3.04
C GLN A 9 7.76 4.90 2.92
N VAL A 10 6.83 4.41 2.10
CA VAL A 10 6.65 2.97 1.84
C VAL A 10 7.92 2.36 1.26
N VAL A 11 8.50 2.98 0.22
CA VAL A 11 9.73 2.48 -0.41
C VAL A 11 10.92 2.55 0.55
N GLU A 12 11.04 3.61 1.35
CA GLU A 12 12.10 3.71 2.36
C GLU A 12 11.97 2.66 3.47
N SER A 13 10.75 2.38 3.94
CA SER A 13 10.51 1.30 4.89
C SER A 13 10.89 -0.06 4.30
N MET A 14 10.53 -0.33 3.03
CA MET A 14 10.96 -1.55 2.34
C MET A 14 12.48 -1.62 2.14
N ARG A 15 13.14 -0.48 1.86
CA ARG A 15 14.61 -0.40 1.80
C ARG A 15 15.27 -0.78 3.14
N GLN A 16 14.59 -0.52 4.26
CA GLN A 16 15.02 -0.92 5.60
C GLN A 16 14.68 -2.38 5.97
N GLY A 17 14.12 -3.15 5.03
CA GLY A 17 13.81 -4.58 5.21
C GLY A 17 12.36 -4.86 5.66
N MET A 18 11.47 -3.87 5.63
CA MET A 18 10.07 -4.08 5.94
C MET A 18 9.34 -4.76 4.78
N GLU A 19 8.46 -5.73 5.08
CA GLU A 19 7.58 -6.34 4.07
C GLU A 19 6.60 -5.30 3.47
N PRO A 20 6.21 -5.43 2.18
CA PRO A 20 5.34 -4.47 1.49
C PRO A 20 4.05 -4.14 2.24
N GLU A 21 3.41 -5.15 2.84
CA GLU A 21 2.15 -5.00 3.59
C GLU A 21 2.35 -4.12 4.84
N LEU A 22 3.42 -4.38 5.59
CA LEU A 22 3.75 -3.62 6.80
C LEU A 22 4.16 -2.19 6.44
N ALA A 23 4.92 -2.00 5.36
CA ALA A 23 5.33 -0.69 4.88
C ALA A 23 4.14 0.18 4.47
N ALA A 24 3.20 -0.41 3.71
CA ALA A 24 1.96 0.24 3.32
C ALA A 24 1.10 0.63 4.54
N LYS A 25 0.91 -0.30 5.48
CA LYS A 25 0.13 -0.07 6.71
C LYS A 25 0.76 1.02 7.60
N ASP A 26 2.08 1.05 7.74
CA ASP A 26 2.77 2.10 8.51
C ASP A 26 2.55 3.49 7.89
N ALA A 27 2.71 3.61 6.57
CA ALA A 27 2.51 4.88 5.87
C ALA A 27 1.07 5.42 6.01
N ILE A 28 0.06 4.56 5.84
CA ILE A 28 -1.35 4.91 6.04
C ILE A 28 -1.62 5.29 7.50
N SER A 29 -1.11 4.51 8.46
CA SER A 29 -1.27 4.75 9.90
C SER A 29 -0.65 6.08 10.35
N ARG A 30 0.45 6.53 9.72
CA ARG A 30 1.05 7.85 9.99
C ARG A 30 0.17 9.00 9.55
N ILE A 31 -0.57 8.83 8.46
CA ILE A 31 -1.52 9.85 7.98
C ILE A 31 -2.76 9.83 8.89
N ALA A 32 -3.31 8.65 9.18
CA ALA A 32 -4.48 8.47 10.04
C ALA A 32 -4.30 9.13 11.42
N ARG A 33 -3.11 8.98 12.01
CA ARG A 33 -2.76 9.63 13.29
C ARG A 33 -2.86 11.16 13.26
N LYS A 34 -2.66 11.80 12.11
CA LYS A 34 -2.76 13.28 11.98
C LYS A 34 -4.10 13.74 11.41
N PHE A 35 -4.75 12.91 10.60
CA PHE A 35 -6.00 13.21 9.94
C PHE A 35 -6.90 11.97 10.02
N PRO A 36 -7.61 11.74 11.14
CA PRO A 36 -8.37 10.49 11.36
C PRO A 36 -9.45 10.21 10.33
N ASP A 37 -10.04 11.26 9.74
CA ASP A 37 -11.14 11.14 8.76
C ASP A 37 -10.65 11.16 7.31
N PHE A 38 -9.34 11.08 7.07
CA PHE A 38 -8.84 11.06 5.69
C PHE A 38 -9.32 9.79 4.96
N MET A 39 -9.41 9.85 3.65
CA MET A 39 -9.56 8.66 2.83
C MET A 39 -8.36 8.52 1.93
N GLY A 40 -7.82 7.31 1.82
CA GLY A 40 -6.68 7.06 0.97
C GLY A 40 -6.21 5.62 1.00
N ALA A 41 -5.46 5.25 -0.04
CA ALA A 41 -4.85 3.95 -0.17
C ALA A 41 -3.46 4.06 -0.81
N VAL A 42 -2.63 3.06 -0.56
CA VAL A 42 -1.35 2.86 -1.22
C VAL A 42 -1.20 1.40 -1.62
N VAL A 43 -0.53 1.16 -2.74
CA VAL A 43 -0.07 -0.16 -3.17
C VAL A 43 1.44 -0.16 -3.13
N ALA A 44 2.02 -1.20 -2.55
CA ALA A 44 3.44 -1.42 -2.42
C ALA A 44 3.82 -2.68 -3.20
N ILE A 45 4.99 -2.67 -3.85
CA ILE A 45 5.60 -3.84 -4.47
C ILE A 45 7.11 -3.79 -4.25
N ASN A 46 7.73 -4.91 -3.86
CA ASN A 46 9.18 -5.00 -3.71
C ASN A 46 9.84 -5.60 -4.97
N LYS A 47 11.19 -5.66 -4.95
CA LYS A 47 11.99 -6.19 -6.07
C LYS A 47 11.77 -7.68 -6.34
N ASP A 48 11.25 -8.41 -5.36
CA ASP A 48 10.98 -9.85 -5.45
C ASP A 48 9.55 -10.12 -5.99
N GLY A 49 8.82 -9.06 -6.35
CA GLY A 49 7.47 -9.14 -6.92
C GLY A 49 6.35 -9.29 -5.88
N VAL A 50 6.67 -9.28 -4.59
CA VAL A 50 5.68 -9.32 -3.51
C VAL A 50 4.98 -7.97 -3.48
N HIS A 51 3.65 -7.99 -3.59
CA HIS A 51 2.82 -6.79 -3.55
C HIS A 51 1.83 -6.83 -2.39
N ALA A 52 1.43 -5.65 -1.91
CA ALA A 52 0.39 -5.50 -0.90
C ALA A 52 -0.27 -4.12 -1.03
N GLY A 53 -1.44 -3.95 -0.41
CA GLY A 53 -2.10 -2.67 -0.30
C GLY A 53 -2.50 -2.36 1.13
N ALA A 54 -2.62 -1.08 1.45
CA ALA A 54 -3.24 -0.59 2.68
C ALA A 54 -4.15 0.59 2.35
N CYS A 55 -5.29 0.68 3.02
CA CYS A 55 -6.23 1.77 2.85
C CYS A 55 -6.76 2.26 4.19
N HIS A 56 -7.40 3.42 4.17
CA HIS A 56 -8.11 3.99 5.30
C HIS A 56 -9.35 4.72 4.78
N GLY A 57 -10.48 4.55 5.47
CA GLY A 57 -11.74 5.22 5.15
C GLY A 57 -12.60 4.60 4.04
N TRP A 58 -12.10 3.60 3.28
CA TRP A 58 -12.92 2.81 2.35
C TRP A 58 -12.31 1.42 2.06
N THR A 59 -13.12 0.48 1.58
CA THR A 59 -12.64 -0.78 0.98
C THR A 59 -12.03 -0.52 -0.39
N PHE A 60 -10.73 -0.79 -0.54
CA PHE A 60 -9.96 -0.46 -1.74
C PHE A 60 -9.72 -1.72 -2.58
N GLN A 61 -9.74 -1.57 -3.90
CA GLN A 61 -9.38 -2.66 -4.81
C GLN A 61 -8.27 -2.23 -5.75
N TYR A 62 -7.35 -3.16 -6.04
CA TYR A 62 -6.31 -2.96 -7.04
C TYR A 62 -6.11 -4.21 -7.89
N SER A 63 -5.69 -4.00 -9.13
CA SER A 63 -5.46 -5.06 -10.10
C SER A 63 -3.99 -5.43 -10.17
N VAL A 64 -3.71 -6.72 -10.27
CA VAL A 64 -2.36 -7.26 -10.43
C VAL A 64 -2.32 -8.15 -11.65
N ARG A 65 -1.22 -8.04 -12.39
CA ARG A 65 -0.87 -8.94 -13.48
C ARG A 65 0.63 -9.19 -13.45
N SER A 66 1.02 -10.45 -13.52
CA SER A 66 2.40 -10.90 -13.66
C SER A 66 2.50 -11.91 -14.81
N PRO A 67 3.71 -12.21 -15.32
CA PRO A 67 3.89 -13.11 -16.46
C PRO A 67 3.37 -14.54 -16.24
N ASP A 68 3.24 -14.97 -14.99
CA ASP A 68 2.70 -16.27 -14.57
C ASP A 68 1.15 -16.30 -14.46
N MET A 69 0.48 -15.18 -14.77
CA MET A 69 -0.98 -15.10 -14.72
C MET A 69 -1.61 -15.10 -16.12
N ASP A 70 -2.61 -15.95 -16.32
CA ASP A 70 -3.42 -15.99 -17.55
C ASP A 70 -4.24 -14.70 -17.75
N ASP A 71 -4.73 -14.11 -16.66
CA ASP A 71 -5.54 -12.89 -16.66
C ASP A 71 -5.26 -12.03 -15.41
N VAL A 72 -5.72 -10.77 -15.45
CA VAL A 72 -5.67 -9.82 -14.34
C VAL A 72 -6.45 -10.37 -13.13
N LYS A 73 -5.85 -10.28 -11.94
CA LYS A 73 -6.52 -10.58 -10.67
C LYS A 73 -6.79 -9.30 -9.89
N VAL A 74 -7.98 -9.19 -9.31
CA VAL A 74 -8.37 -8.06 -8.45
C VAL A 74 -8.20 -8.45 -6.98
N PHE A 75 -7.46 -7.64 -6.25
CA PHE A 75 -7.22 -7.79 -4.81
C PHE A 75 -8.04 -6.77 -4.03
N THR A 76 -8.75 -7.23 -3.00
CA THR A 76 -9.54 -6.38 -2.10
C THR A 76 -8.78 -6.14 -0.80
N VAL A 77 -8.65 -4.88 -0.41
CA VAL A 77 -8.01 -4.42 0.82
C VAL A 77 -9.07 -3.78 1.70
N LEU A 78 -9.16 -4.25 2.94
CA LEU A 78 -10.03 -3.69 3.96
C LEU A 78 -9.28 -2.57 4.71
N PRO A 79 -9.98 -1.53 5.19
CA PRO A 79 -9.41 -0.47 6.03
C PRO A 79 -8.75 -1.00 7.31
#